data_AF-A0A537QGC9-F1
#
_entry.id   AF-A0A537QGC9-F1
#
_cell.length_a   1.000
_cell.length_b   1.000
_cell.length_c   1.000
_cell.angle_alpha   90.00
_cell.angle_beta   90.00
_cell.angle_gamma   90.00
#
_symmetry.space_group_name_H-M   'P 1'
#
loop_
_entity.id
_entity.type
_entity.pdbx_description
1 polymer ?
#
loop_
_entity_poly.entity_id
_entity_poly.type
_entity_poly.pdbx_seq_one_letter_code
_entity_poly.pdbx_strand_id
1 'polypeptide(L)'
;MTVMIAELDRVLVPPVPALVAGFREVLWLSPEGEIEALSPQEARARLDPIQGGETPMVCHARAVARRLDIAGFAAFDLLELFAFVRPAQFCVPTPRGLAAALGLVPPRDMAEACVALATAARALLQELANEASADVRAITEIAERAGWSWGPAVLAALPAADPGVHRRAPNPTGGLRAWERLDEWQERAPPPPPGNDPVGADEARHRLAALLGLGAEPRPQQADYAAAVAAAFAPRQRPDEPQAVLAEAGTGVGKTLGYIAPASLWAERNQG
;
A
#
# COMPACT_ATOMS: atom_id res chain seq x y z
N MET A 1 -9.40 38.53 12.29
CA MET A 1 -10.09 37.76 13.34
C MET A 1 -11.36 37.09 12.82
N THR A 2 -12.20 37.76 12.03
CA THR A 2 -13.47 37.20 11.49
C THR A 2 -13.28 36.06 10.47
N VAL A 3 -12.18 36.04 9.71
CA VAL A 3 -11.91 35.00 8.69
C VAL A 3 -11.50 33.66 9.31
N MET A 4 -10.85 33.66 10.48
CA MET A 4 -10.44 32.41 11.17
C MET A 4 -11.62 31.67 11.82
N ILE A 5 -12.71 32.37 12.12
CA ILE A 5 -13.90 31.74 12.72
C ILE A 5 -14.72 30.99 11.66
N ALA A 6 -14.64 31.41 10.39
CA ALA A 6 -15.36 30.77 9.29
C ALA A 6 -14.75 29.42 8.82
N GLU A 7 -13.50 29.12 9.17
CA GLU A 7 -12.85 27.82 8.84
C GLU A 7 -13.07 26.74 9.91
N LEU A 8 -13.47 27.13 11.13
CA LEU A 8 -13.66 26.20 12.25
C LEU A 8 -14.92 25.31 12.13
N ASP A 9 -15.80 25.60 11.16
CA ASP A 9 -17.11 24.95 10.96
C ASP A 9 -17.15 23.87 9.87
N ARG A 10 -16.01 23.51 9.26
CA ARG A 10 -16.02 22.62 8.08
C ARG A 10 -16.11 21.12 8.34
N VAL A 11 -16.07 20.67 9.60
CA VAL A 11 -16.08 19.23 9.91
C VAL A 11 -17.12 18.85 10.95
N LEU A 12 -17.77 17.72 10.72
CA LEU A 12 -18.77 17.15 11.61
C LEU A 12 -18.09 16.29 12.68
N VAL A 13 -17.91 16.86 13.87
CA VAL A 13 -17.52 16.08 15.06
C VAL A 13 -18.78 15.40 15.61
N PRO A 14 -18.80 14.07 15.82
CA PRO A 14 -19.95 13.39 16.39
C PRO A 14 -20.36 14.02 17.74
N PRO A 15 -21.64 14.36 17.96
CA PRO A 15 -22.12 14.95 19.20
C PRO A 15 -22.29 13.86 20.27
N VAL A 16 -21.18 13.25 20.65
CA VAL A 16 -21.12 12.18 21.66
C VAL A 16 -20.31 12.65 22.87
N PRO A 17 -20.56 12.11 24.05
CA PRO A 17 -19.82 12.50 25.24
C PRO A 17 -18.34 12.12 25.15
N ALA A 18 -17.48 12.83 25.87
CA ALA A 18 -16.08 12.46 26.07
C ALA A 18 -15.88 11.84 27.46
N LEU A 19 -15.18 10.71 27.53
CA LEU A 19 -14.95 9.96 28.76
C LEU A 19 -13.45 9.87 29.08
N VAL A 20 -13.10 10.23 30.31
CA VAL A 20 -11.76 9.99 30.87
C VAL A 20 -11.88 9.21 32.17
N ALA A 21 -11.34 7.99 32.19
CA ALA A 21 -11.33 7.13 33.37
C ALA A 21 -10.04 7.33 34.19
N GLY A 22 -10.18 7.83 35.41
CA GLY A 22 -9.12 7.93 36.42
C GLY A 22 -9.06 6.67 37.30
N PHE A 23 -8.37 6.77 38.43
CA PHE A 23 -8.24 5.64 39.38
C PHE A 23 -9.45 5.49 40.32
N ARG A 24 -10.10 6.60 40.69
CA ARG A 24 -11.20 6.61 41.68
C ARG A 24 -12.52 7.13 41.11
N GLU A 25 -12.44 7.87 40.01
CA GLU A 25 -13.58 8.53 39.38
C GLU A 25 -13.43 8.46 37.86
N VAL A 26 -14.55 8.65 37.18
CA VAL A 26 -14.65 8.77 35.73
C VAL A 26 -15.26 10.12 35.45
N LEU A 27 -14.65 10.93 34.60
CA LEU A 27 -15.28 12.16 34.13
C LEU A 27 -15.98 11.90 32.80
N TRP A 28 -17.20 12.42 32.72
CA TRP A 28 -18.08 12.35 31.57
C TRP A 28 -18.42 13.78 31.14
N LEU A 29 -17.97 14.18 29.97
CA LEU A 29 -18.30 15.47 29.37
C LEU A 29 -19.42 15.27 28.35
N SER A 30 -20.61 15.82 28.60
CA SER A 30 -21.72 15.75 27.66
C SER A 30 -21.45 16.59 26.40
N PRO A 31 -22.15 16.30 25.29
CA PRO A 31 -22.09 17.14 24.08
C PRO A 31 -22.45 18.62 24.33
N GLU A 32 -23.27 18.90 25.35
CA GLU A 32 -23.69 20.23 25.77
C GLU A 32 -22.64 20.97 26.61
N GLY A 33 -21.55 20.28 26.98
CA GLY A 33 -20.44 20.87 27.73
C GLY A 33 -20.51 20.68 29.24
N GLU A 34 -21.43 19.85 29.74
CA GLU A 34 -21.53 19.57 31.18
C GLU A 34 -20.55 18.46 31.58
N ILE A 35 -19.78 18.69 32.65
CA ILE A 35 -18.87 17.68 33.21
C ILE A 35 -19.52 17.06 34.44
N GLU A 36 -19.65 15.74 34.41
CA GLU A 36 -20.13 14.93 35.51
C GLU A 36 -19.03 13.99 36.00
N ALA A 37 -18.89 13.91 37.32
CA ALA A 37 -18.04 12.92 37.96
C ALA A 37 -18.87 11.68 38.31
N LEU A 38 -18.55 10.56 37.68
CA LEU A 38 -19.22 9.28 37.86
C LEU A 38 -18.35 8.33 38.68
N SER A 39 -19.01 7.50 39.47
CA SER A 39 -18.42 6.27 39.97
C SER A 39 -18.14 5.30 38.81
N PRO A 40 -17.19 4.36 38.97
CA PRO A 40 -16.97 3.32 37.98
C PRO A 40 -18.22 2.46 37.70
N GLN A 41 -19.15 2.34 38.66
CA GLN A 41 -20.39 1.59 38.46
C GLN A 41 -21.38 2.36 37.55
N GLU A 42 -21.56 3.66 37.78
CA GLU A 42 -22.41 4.51 36.93
C GLU A 42 -21.87 4.61 35.50
N ALA A 43 -20.55 4.77 35.35
CA ALA A 43 -19.92 4.77 34.04
C ALA A 43 -20.14 3.44 33.30
N ARG A 44 -20.02 2.29 33.98
CA ARG A 44 -20.32 0.98 33.40
C ARG A 44 -21.77 0.87 32.94
N ALA A 45 -22.73 1.35 33.74
CA ALA A 45 -24.14 1.33 33.40
C ALA A 45 -24.45 2.16 32.13
N ARG A 46 -23.82 3.33 31.97
CA ARG A 46 -23.98 4.14 30.74
C ARG A 46 -23.41 3.47 29.49
N LEU A 47 -22.26 2.80 29.63
CA LEU A 47 -21.60 2.11 28.52
C LEU A 47 -22.25 0.77 28.15
N ASP A 48 -23.02 0.18 29.05
CA ASP A 48 -23.66 -1.12 28.83
C ASP A 48 -24.69 -1.03 27.69
N PRO A 49 -24.60 -1.87 26.64
CA PRO A 49 -25.51 -1.81 25.48
C PRO A 49 -26.99 -2.07 25.80
N ILE A 50 -27.30 -2.70 26.94
CA ILE A 50 -28.67 -3.03 27.35
C ILE A 50 -29.25 -1.90 28.20
N GLN A 51 -28.42 -1.23 29.01
CA GLN A 51 -28.88 -0.18 29.92
C GLN A 51 -28.83 1.22 29.31
N GLY A 52 -27.65 1.65 28.86
CA GLY A 52 -27.42 3.00 28.35
C GLY A 52 -27.09 3.03 26.86
N GLY A 53 -26.16 2.17 26.43
CA GLY A 53 -25.69 2.09 25.06
C GLY A 53 -24.94 3.33 24.57
N GLU A 54 -24.46 4.18 25.47
CA GLU A 54 -23.73 5.39 25.09
C GLU A 54 -22.37 5.01 24.50
N THR A 55 -21.99 5.69 23.40
CA THR A 55 -20.75 5.45 22.65
C THR A 55 -19.86 6.69 22.77
N PRO A 56 -19.08 6.86 23.85
CA PRO A 56 -18.31 8.08 24.07
C PRO A 56 -17.03 8.13 23.22
N MET A 57 -16.49 9.33 23.06
CA MET A 57 -15.10 9.56 22.69
C MET A 57 -14.18 9.22 23.85
N VAL A 58 -13.13 8.46 23.55
CA VAL A 58 -12.09 8.06 24.51
C VAL A 58 -10.72 8.15 23.86
N CYS A 59 -9.68 8.30 24.69
CA CYS A 59 -8.32 8.00 24.28
C CYS A 59 -7.97 6.62 24.81
N HIS A 60 -7.91 5.61 23.92
CA HIS A 60 -7.62 4.22 24.23
C HIS A 60 -8.75 3.46 24.95
N ALA A 61 -9.76 3.02 24.19
CA ALA A 61 -10.94 2.30 24.68
C ALA A 61 -10.57 1.05 25.50
N ARG A 62 -9.58 0.27 25.07
CA ARG A 62 -9.12 -0.92 25.81
C ARG A 62 -8.51 -0.58 27.17
N ALA A 63 -7.80 0.55 27.31
CA ALA A 63 -7.28 0.99 28.61
C ALA A 63 -8.41 1.46 29.53
N VAL A 64 -9.41 2.16 28.99
CA VAL A 64 -10.62 2.53 29.72
C VAL A 64 -11.38 1.28 30.20
N ALA A 65 -11.63 0.31 29.31
CA ALA A 65 -12.33 -0.93 29.64
C ALA A 65 -11.64 -1.69 30.79
N ARG A 66 -10.31 -1.78 30.76
CA ARG A 66 -9.52 -2.37 31.85
C ARG A 66 -9.65 -1.60 33.16
N ARG A 67 -9.69 -0.26 33.14
CA ARG A 67 -9.89 0.54 34.36
C ARG A 67 -11.30 0.37 34.95
N LEU A 68 -12.29 0.17 34.10
CA LEU A 68 -13.68 -0.04 34.49
C LEU A 68 -14.01 -1.51 34.79
N ASP A 69 -13.06 -2.43 34.61
CA ASP A 69 -13.26 -3.88 34.79
C ASP A 69 -14.41 -4.42 33.92
N ILE A 70 -14.40 -4.07 32.63
CA ILE A 70 -15.33 -4.57 31.60
C ILE A 70 -14.58 -5.15 30.41
N ALA A 71 -15.22 -6.06 29.67
CA ALA A 71 -14.60 -6.74 28.53
C ALA A 71 -14.28 -5.78 27.36
N GLY A 72 -15.17 -4.81 27.12
CA GLY A 72 -15.10 -3.85 26.03
C GLY A 72 -16.42 -3.10 25.90
N PHE A 73 -16.45 -2.06 25.08
CA PHE A 73 -17.63 -1.23 24.81
C PHE A 73 -17.45 -0.54 23.46
N ALA A 74 -18.55 -0.09 22.85
CA ALA A 74 -18.50 0.71 21.62
C ALA A 74 -17.96 2.11 21.96
N ALA A 75 -17.01 2.61 21.18
CA ALA A 75 -16.38 3.90 21.45
C ALA A 75 -15.91 4.58 20.17
N PHE A 76 -15.88 5.90 20.22
CA PHE A 76 -15.10 6.72 19.29
C PHE A 76 -13.66 6.80 19.82
N ASP A 77 -12.85 5.77 19.60
CA ASP A 77 -11.45 5.75 20.08
C ASP A 77 -10.58 6.68 19.23
N LEU A 78 -10.05 7.74 19.84
CA LEU A 78 -9.21 8.72 19.14
C LEU A 78 -7.87 8.17 18.69
N LEU A 79 -7.37 7.07 19.26
CA LEU A 79 -6.15 6.46 18.77
C LEU A 79 -6.39 5.69 17.45
N GLU A 80 -7.60 5.19 17.23
CA GLU A 80 -7.98 4.62 15.93
C GLU A 80 -8.06 5.71 14.87
N LEU A 81 -8.72 6.84 15.18
CA LEU A 81 -8.77 7.99 14.29
C LEU A 81 -7.36 8.54 14.02
N PHE A 82 -6.53 8.70 15.05
CA PHE A 82 -5.14 9.16 14.89
C PHE A 82 -4.34 8.22 13.98
N ALA A 83 -4.41 6.90 14.19
CA ALA A 83 -3.70 5.93 13.37
C ALA A 83 -4.17 5.95 11.90
N PHE A 84 -5.45 6.25 11.67
CA PHE A 84 -6.01 6.41 10.33
C PHE A 84 -5.51 7.68 9.63
N VAL A 85 -5.57 8.83 10.32
CA VAL A 85 -5.21 10.14 9.74
C VAL A 85 -3.68 10.29 9.60
N ARG A 86 -2.93 9.77 10.56
CA ARG A 86 -1.47 9.90 10.65
C ARG A 86 -0.80 8.53 10.71
N PRO A 87 -0.89 7.73 9.63
CA PRO A 87 -0.30 6.39 9.63
C PRO A 87 1.20 6.44 9.91
N ALA A 88 1.69 5.46 10.67
CA ALA A 88 3.08 5.31 11.09
C ALA A 88 3.68 6.47 11.91
N GLN A 89 2.86 7.38 12.46
CA GLN A 89 3.33 8.41 13.39
C GLN A 89 3.21 7.96 14.85
N PHE A 90 4.17 8.36 15.68
CA PHE A 90 4.19 8.02 17.10
C PHE A 90 3.21 8.86 17.91
N CYS A 91 2.44 8.22 18.80
CA CYS A 91 1.56 8.87 19.76
C CYS A 91 1.58 8.10 21.09
N VAL A 92 1.80 8.82 22.20
CA VAL A 92 1.64 8.23 23.54
C VAL A 92 0.13 8.06 23.80
N PRO A 93 -0.36 6.86 24.17
CA PRO A 93 -1.78 6.53 24.22
C PRO A 93 -2.48 7.09 25.46
N THR A 94 -2.42 8.40 25.63
CA THR A 94 -3.02 9.17 26.73
C THR A 94 -3.56 10.50 26.17
N PRO A 95 -4.55 11.15 26.82
CA PRO A 95 -5.03 12.46 26.38
C PRO A 95 -3.90 13.50 26.24
N ARG A 96 -2.94 13.48 27.19
CA ARG A 96 -1.76 14.36 27.14
C ARG A 96 -0.83 14.05 25.98
N GLY A 97 -0.60 12.76 25.72
CA GLY A 97 0.20 12.27 24.61
C GLY A 97 -0.39 12.58 23.25
N LEU A 98 -1.70 12.39 23.10
CA LEU A 98 -2.46 12.75 21.92
C LEU A 98 -2.42 14.27 21.67
N ALA A 99 -2.64 15.08 22.70
CA ALA A 99 -2.51 16.53 22.60
C ALA A 99 -1.12 16.94 22.12
N ALA A 100 -0.05 16.35 22.68
CA ALA A 100 1.32 16.62 22.28
C ALA A 100 1.58 16.23 20.81
N ALA A 101 1.11 15.04 20.37
CA ALA A 101 1.26 14.59 18.98
C ALA A 101 0.53 15.49 17.96
N LEU A 102 -0.55 16.15 18.40
CA LEU A 102 -1.33 17.09 17.59
C LEU A 102 -0.88 18.56 17.74
N GLY A 103 0.12 18.85 18.57
CA GLY A 103 0.54 20.23 18.86
C GLY A 103 -0.50 21.05 19.63
N LEU A 104 -1.43 20.39 20.33
CA LEU A 104 -2.44 21.02 21.18
C LEU A 104 -1.89 21.31 22.57
N VAL A 105 -2.57 22.21 23.29
CA VAL A 105 -2.26 22.49 24.71
C VAL A 105 -2.47 21.21 25.53
N PRO A 106 -1.44 20.71 26.24
CA PRO A 106 -1.57 19.49 27.01
C PRO A 106 -2.53 19.69 28.19
N PRO A 107 -3.54 18.82 28.39
CA PRO A 107 -4.44 18.90 29.53
C PRO A 107 -3.70 18.69 30.84
N ARG A 108 -4.05 19.50 31.84
CA ARG A 108 -3.46 19.52 33.18
C ARG A 108 -4.19 18.58 34.15
N ASP A 109 -5.48 18.36 33.92
CA ASP A 109 -6.35 17.50 34.73
C ASP A 109 -7.31 16.69 33.85
N MET A 110 -8.20 15.91 34.48
CA MET A 110 -9.16 15.06 33.77
C MET A 110 -10.25 15.85 33.04
N ALA A 111 -10.64 17.02 33.58
CA ALA A 111 -11.69 17.85 32.98
C ALA A 111 -11.17 18.48 31.67
N GLU A 112 -9.96 19.04 31.72
CA GLU A 112 -9.25 19.48 30.53
C GLU A 112 -8.97 18.33 29.56
N ALA A 113 -8.71 17.12 30.06
CA ALA A 113 -8.53 15.97 29.21
C ALA A 113 -9.79 15.63 28.41
N CYS A 114 -10.99 15.69 29.00
CA CYS A 114 -12.24 15.50 28.26
C CYS A 114 -12.40 16.51 27.11
N VAL A 115 -12.13 17.80 27.38
CA VAL A 115 -12.17 18.86 26.37
C VAL A 115 -11.11 18.64 25.28
N ALA A 116 -9.92 18.18 25.67
CA ALA A 116 -8.84 17.87 24.74
C ALA A 116 -9.20 16.71 23.79
N LEU A 117 -10.02 15.73 24.23
CA LEU A 117 -10.51 14.66 23.34
C LEU A 117 -11.37 15.23 22.20
N ALA A 118 -12.37 16.07 22.52
CA ALA A 118 -13.21 16.69 21.50
C ALA A 118 -12.41 17.61 20.55
N THR A 119 -11.41 18.31 21.10
CA THR A 119 -10.51 19.18 20.31
C THR A 119 -9.61 18.35 19.38
N ALA A 120 -9.07 17.23 19.87
CA ALA A 120 -8.27 16.31 19.08
C ALA A 120 -9.09 15.66 17.94
N ALA A 121 -10.34 15.26 18.22
CA ALA A 121 -11.25 14.76 17.19
C ALA A 121 -11.41 15.77 16.04
N ARG A 122 -11.70 17.03 16.39
CA ARG A 122 -11.85 18.11 15.42
C ARG A 122 -10.59 18.32 14.61
N ALA A 123 -9.42 18.41 15.26
CA ALA A 123 -8.14 18.63 14.59
C ALA A 123 -7.83 17.51 13.57
N LEU A 124 -8.03 16.26 13.95
CA LEU A 124 -7.84 15.09 13.08
C LEU A 124 -8.80 15.09 11.88
N LEU A 125 -10.08 15.41 12.10
CA LEU A 125 -11.06 15.51 11.03
C LEU A 125 -10.77 16.70 10.10
N GLN A 126 -10.27 17.82 10.62
CA GLN A 126 -9.86 18.98 9.81
C GLN A 126 -8.65 18.68 8.93
N GLU A 127 -7.72 17.85 9.40
CA GLU A 127 -6.57 17.39 8.60
C GLU A 127 -7.06 16.62 7.36
N LEU A 128 -8.05 15.74 7.53
CA LEU A 128 -8.67 14.98 6.45
C LEU A 128 -9.43 15.85 5.43
N ALA A 129 -9.88 17.06 5.81
CA ALA A 129 -10.56 17.95 4.88
C ALA A 129 -9.68 18.43 3.72
N ASN A 130 -8.36 18.24 3.82
CA ASN A 130 -7.40 18.53 2.76
C ASN A 130 -6.88 17.26 2.05
N GLU A 131 -7.38 16.08 2.41
CA GLU A 131 -6.93 14.80 1.84
C GLU A 131 -7.78 14.42 0.61
N ALA A 132 -7.17 14.44 -0.57
CA ALA A 132 -7.86 14.20 -1.84
C ALA A 132 -7.68 12.77 -2.40
N SER A 133 -7.00 11.88 -1.66
CA SER A 133 -6.73 10.51 -2.10
C SER A 133 -8.01 9.68 -2.25
N ALA A 134 -8.20 9.13 -3.44
CA ALA A 134 -9.28 8.19 -3.72
C ALA A 134 -9.18 6.91 -2.87
N ASP A 135 -7.97 6.51 -2.45
CA ASP A 135 -7.80 5.33 -1.61
C ASP A 135 -8.29 5.56 -0.19
N VAL A 136 -8.00 6.74 0.38
CA VAL A 136 -8.45 7.08 1.73
C VAL A 136 -9.97 7.00 1.79
N ARG A 137 -10.66 7.52 0.77
CA ARG A 137 -12.11 7.35 0.64
C ARG A 137 -12.52 5.88 0.55
N ALA A 138 -11.92 5.09 -0.33
CA ALA A 138 -12.26 3.67 -0.49
C ALA A 138 -12.02 2.85 0.79
N ILE A 139 -10.92 3.07 1.50
CA ILE A 139 -10.62 2.44 2.79
C ILE A 139 -11.67 2.86 3.82
N THR A 140 -12.03 4.14 3.87
CA THR A 140 -13.06 4.64 4.80
C THR A 140 -14.42 3.99 4.53
N GLU A 141 -14.84 3.88 3.27
CA GLU A 141 -16.11 3.23 2.90
C GLU A 141 -16.15 1.75 3.31
N ILE A 142 -15.03 1.06 3.22
CA ILE A 142 -14.92 -0.34 3.66
C ILE A 142 -14.97 -0.43 5.20
N ALA A 143 -14.23 0.45 5.88
CA ALA A 143 -14.21 0.49 7.35
C ALA A 143 -15.57 0.87 7.94
N GLU A 144 -16.28 1.81 7.32
CA GLU A 144 -17.65 2.21 7.70
C GLU A 144 -18.62 1.03 7.57
N ARG A 145 -18.61 0.32 6.44
CA ARG A 145 -19.42 -0.90 6.24
C ARG A 145 -19.07 -2.03 7.22
N ALA A 146 -17.83 -2.05 7.70
CA ALA A 146 -17.37 -2.98 8.73
C ALA A 146 -17.72 -2.52 10.17
N GLY A 147 -18.38 -1.37 10.33
CA GLY A 147 -18.88 -0.87 11.61
C GLY A 147 -17.90 0.04 12.36
N TRP A 148 -16.88 0.60 11.70
CA TRP A 148 -15.97 1.55 12.35
C TRP A 148 -16.69 2.83 12.73
N SER A 149 -16.72 3.16 14.04
CA SER A 149 -17.51 4.28 14.58
C SER A 149 -17.19 5.64 13.95
N TRP A 150 -15.92 5.88 13.59
CA TRP A 150 -15.51 7.14 12.94
C TRP A 150 -15.86 7.23 11.46
N GLY A 151 -16.22 6.13 10.80
CA GLY A 151 -16.45 6.06 9.36
C GLY A 151 -17.32 7.19 8.80
N PRO A 152 -18.53 7.42 9.35
CA PRO A 152 -19.40 8.50 8.89
C PRO A 152 -18.79 9.90 9.01
N ALA A 153 -18.10 10.18 10.11
CA ALA A 153 -17.47 11.48 10.35
C ALA A 153 -16.26 11.71 9.42
N VAL A 154 -15.47 10.67 9.18
CA VAL A 154 -14.35 10.71 8.23
C VAL A 154 -14.85 10.92 6.81
N LEU A 155 -15.88 10.18 6.37
CA LEU A 155 -16.48 10.37 5.04
C LEU A 155 -17.03 11.77 4.83
N ALA A 156 -17.64 12.36 5.87
CA ALA A 156 -18.15 13.73 5.85
C ALA A 156 -17.04 14.79 5.83
N ALA A 157 -15.88 14.49 6.42
CA ALA A 157 -14.72 15.38 6.41
C ALA A 157 -13.97 15.36 5.07
N LEU A 158 -13.93 14.23 4.36
CA LEU A 158 -13.21 14.10 3.09
C LEU A 158 -13.81 14.98 1.97
N PRO A 159 -12.99 15.65 1.14
CA PRO A 159 -13.42 16.40 -0.04
C PRO A 159 -14.34 15.59 -0.95
N ALA A 160 -15.33 16.26 -1.56
CA ALA A 160 -16.24 15.62 -2.50
C ALA A 160 -15.47 14.84 -3.58
N ALA A 161 -15.89 13.60 -3.84
CA ALA A 161 -15.22 12.79 -4.83
C ALA A 161 -15.41 13.36 -6.23
N ASP A 162 -14.35 13.32 -7.04
CA ASP A 162 -14.47 13.62 -8.46
C ASP A 162 -15.34 12.53 -9.14
N PRO A 163 -16.47 12.91 -9.77
CA PRO A 163 -17.36 11.97 -10.47
C PRO A 163 -16.67 11.15 -11.58
N GLY A 164 -15.49 11.59 -12.06
CA GLY A 164 -14.69 10.87 -13.05
C GLY A 164 -13.84 9.73 -12.49
N VAL A 165 -13.46 9.77 -11.21
CA VAL A 165 -12.56 8.79 -10.58
C VAL A 165 -13.30 7.52 -10.19
N HIS A 166 -14.51 7.65 -9.64
CA HIS A 166 -15.36 6.50 -9.32
C HIS A 166 -15.80 5.68 -10.54
N ARG A 167 -15.85 6.30 -11.72
CA ARG A 167 -16.17 5.60 -12.98
C ARG A 167 -15.02 4.77 -13.54
N ARG A 168 -13.80 4.96 -13.04
CA ARG A 168 -12.56 4.31 -13.52
C ARG A 168 -11.99 3.28 -12.56
N ALA A 169 -12.56 3.09 -11.38
CA ALA A 169 -12.10 2.06 -10.44
C ALA A 169 -12.84 0.73 -10.71
N PRO A 170 -12.24 -0.24 -11.42
CA PRO A 170 -12.91 -1.50 -11.77
C PRO A 170 -13.13 -2.44 -10.59
N ASN A 171 -12.66 -2.11 -9.38
CA ASN A 171 -12.71 -3.00 -8.24
C ASN A 171 -13.00 -2.25 -6.93
N PRO A 172 -14.11 -2.56 -6.22
CA PRO A 172 -14.46 -1.93 -4.94
C PRO A 172 -13.44 -2.19 -3.81
N THR A 173 -12.49 -3.12 -4.00
CA THR A 173 -11.39 -3.40 -3.06
C THR A 173 -10.06 -2.76 -3.46
N GLY A 174 -10.00 -2.01 -4.58
CA GLY A 174 -8.76 -1.47 -5.14
C GLY A 174 -7.98 -0.58 -4.17
N GLY A 175 -8.67 0.21 -3.33
CA GLY A 175 -8.02 1.04 -2.32
C GLY A 175 -7.24 0.27 -1.25
N LEU A 176 -7.54 -1.02 -1.04
CA LEU A 176 -6.80 -1.88 -0.12
C LEU A 176 -5.52 -2.46 -0.74
N ARG A 177 -5.37 -2.39 -2.06
CA ARG A 177 -4.26 -3.00 -2.80
C ARG A 177 -3.09 -2.04 -2.98
N ALA A 178 -2.67 -1.39 -1.90
CA ALA A 178 -1.57 -0.42 -1.94
C ALA A 178 -0.25 -1.04 -2.47
N TRP A 179 -0.08 -2.36 -2.33
CA TRP A 179 1.08 -3.10 -2.85
C TRP A 179 1.16 -3.13 -4.39
N GLU A 180 0.04 -2.97 -5.11
CA GLU A 180 0.05 -2.92 -6.59
C GLU A 180 0.72 -1.64 -7.11
N ARG A 181 1.00 -0.66 -6.24
CA ARG A 181 1.70 0.59 -6.57
C ARG A 181 3.15 0.62 -6.09
N LEU A 182 3.60 -0.39 -5.37
CA LEU A 182 5.00 -0.50 -5.00
C LEU A 182 5.78 -0.95 -6.22
N ASP A 183 6.93 -0.32 -6.45
CA ASP A 183 7.85 -0.77 -7.51
C ASP A 183 8.24 -2.23 -7.27
N GLU A 184 8.40 -2.98 -8.37
CA GLU A 184 8.96 -4.33 -8.27
C GLU A 184 10.37 -4.22 -7.69
N TRP A 185 10.57 -4.88 -6.56
CA TRP A 185 11.85 -4.94 -5.89
C TRP A 185 12.48 -6.32 -6.11
N GLN A 186 13.78 -6.35 -6.40
CA GLN A 186 14.56 -7.58 -6.58
C GLN A 186 15.64 -7.62 -5.50
N GLU A 187 15.68 -8.69 -4.71
CA GLU A 187 16.67 -8.89 -3.63
C GLU A 187 18.09 -9.10 -4.17
N ARG A 188 18.23 -9.58 -5.42
CA ARG A 188 19.53 -9.90 -6.01
C ARG A 188 19.81 -9.02 -7.22
N ALA A 189 21.09 -8.72 -7.42
CA ALA A 189 21.55 -8.13 -8.66
C ALA A 189 21.10 -9.00 -9.85
N PRO A 190 20.61 -8.39 -10.95
CA PRO A 190 20.32 -9.14 -12.16
C PRO A 190 21.59 -9.87 -12.65
N PRO A 191 21.45 -11.03 -13.32
CA PRO A 191 22.59 -11.72 -13.88
C PRO A 191 23.36 -10.78 -14.84
N PRO A 192 24.69 -10.94 -14.96
CA PRO A 192 25.45 -10.18 -15.95
C PRO A 192 24.88 -10.44 -17.36
N PRO A 193 24.97 -9.47 -18.28
CA PRO A 193 24.56 -9.69 -19.66
C PRO A 193 25.33 -10.89 -20.26
N PRO A 194 24.75 -11.61 -21.23
CA PRO A 194 25.45 -12.67 -21.94
C PRO A 194 26.79 -12.20 -22.49
N GLY A 195 27.74 -13.12 -22.58
CA GLY A 195 29.01 -12.88 -23.26
C GLY A 195 28.83 -12.55 -24.76
N ASN A 196 29.94 -12.28 -25.44
CA ASN A 196 29.95 -12.00 -26.87
C ASN A 196 30.97 -12.83 -27.66
N ASP A 197 31.41 -13.96 -27.11
CA ASP A 197 32.37 -14.82 -27.77
C ASP A 197 31.81 -15.33 -29.11
N PRO A 198 32.56 -15.20 -30.22
CA PRO A 198 32.09 -15.55 -31.55
C PRO A 198 31.95 -17.07 -31.71
N VAL A 199 31.16 -17.50 -32.70
CA VAL A 199 31.12 -18.90 -33.16
C VAL A 199 31.85 -19.03 -34.49
N GLY A 200 32.83 -19.93 -34.58
CA GLY A 200 33.56 -20.21 -35.80
C GLY A 200 32.74 -21.00 -36.83
N ALA A 201 33.04 -20.79 -38.11
CA ALA A 201 32.40 -21.52 -39.22
C ALA A 201 32.59 -23.05 -39.10
N ASP A 202 33.80 -23.49 -38.75
CA ASP A 202 34.08 -24.92 -38.55
C ASP A 202 33.34 -25.47 -37.34
N GLU A 203 33.25 -24.72 -36.24
CA GLU A 203 32.50 -25.12 -35.06
C GLU A 203 31.02 -25.34 -35.39
N ALA A 204 30.43 -24.43 -36.17
CA ALA A 204 29.06 -24.54 -36.65
C ALA A 204 28.85 -25.80 -37.52
N ARG A 205 29.80 -26.14 -38.40
CA ARG A 205 29.75 -27.38 -39.20
C ARG A 205 29.84 -28.63 -38.32
N HIS A 206 30.74 -28.64 -37.33
CA HIS A 206 30.87 -29.76 -36.40
C HIS A 206 29.62 -29.93 -35.54
N ARG A 207 29.05 -28.83 -35.02
CA ARG A 207 27.79 -28.87 -34.26
C ARG A 207 26.63 -29.35 -35.13
N LEU A 208 26.55 -28.90 -36.37
CA LEU A 208 25.54 -29.39 -37.31
C LEU A 208 25.68 -30.90 -37.54
N ALA A 209 26.89 -31.41 -37.76
CA ALA A 209 27.14 -32.84 -37.93
C ALA A 209 26.73 -33.64 -36.68
N ALA A 210 27.01 -33.12 -35.48
CA ALA A 210 26.57 -33.72 -34.22
C ALA A 210 25.04 -33.75 -34.08
N LEU A 211 24.35 -32.67 -34.45
CA LEU A 211 22.88 -32.59 -34.43
C LEU A 211 22.21 -33.51 -35.46
N LEU A 212 22.85 -33.73 -36.62
CA LEU A 212 22.34 -34.61 -37.68
C LEU A 212 22.52 -36.11 -37.33
N GLY A 213 23.56 -36.46 -36.59
CA GLY A 213 23.84 -37.82 -36.13
C GLY A 213 24.50 -38.74 -37.18
N LEU A 214 24.91 -39.94 -36.75
CA LEU A 214 25.56 -40.93 -37.60
C LEU A 214 24.54 -41.55 -38.57
N GLY A 215 24.77 -41.41 -39.87
CA GLY A 215 23.89 -41.94 -40.93
C GLY A 215 23.02 -40.88 -41.61
N ALA A 216 23.17 -39.60 -41.25
CA ALA A 216 22.58 -38.52 -42.01
C ALA A 216 23.14 -38.48 -43.44
N GLU A 217 22.26 -38.21 -44.40
CA GLU A 217 22.64 -37.97 -45.80
C GLU A 217 23.62 -36.80 -45.90
N PRO A 218 24.71 -36.90 -46.68
CA PRO A 218 25.65 -35.80 -46.85
C PRO A 218 24.97 -34.62 -47.58
N ARG A 219 24.89 -33.47 -46.90
CA ARG A 219 24.32 -32.22 -47.43
C ARG A 219 25.31 -31.07 -47.34
N PRO A 220 26.26 -30.95 -48.30
CA PRO A 220 27.27 -29.89 -48.30
C PRO A 220 26.65 -28.49 -48.20
N GLN A 221 25.54 -28.22 -48.91
CA GLN A 221 24.88 -26.92 -48.89
C GLN A 221 24.32 -26.55 -47.49
N GLN A 222 23.92 -27.53 -46.68
CA GLN A 222 23.46 -27.29 -45.30
C GLN A 222 24.62 -26.90 -44.39
N ALA A 223 25.77 -27.54 -44.57
CA ALA A 223 27.00 -27.22 -43.84
C ALA A 223 27.54 -25.83 -44.23
N ASP A 224 27.49 -25.49 -45.52
CA ASP A 224 27.87 -24.16 -46.01
C ASP A 224 26.94 -23.07 -45.48
N TYR A 225 25.64 -23.36 -45.44
CA TYR A 225 24.66 -22.46 -44.84
C TYR A 225 24.93 -22.24 -43.34
N ALA A 226 25.18 -23.31 -42.57
CA ALA A 226 25.50 -23.20 -41.14
C ALA A 226 26.78 -22.40 -40.89
N ALA A 227 27.82 -22.62 -41.72
CA ALA A 227 29.06 -21.86 -41.67
C ALA A 227 28.86 -20.37 -41.99
N ALA A 228 28.03 -20.03 -42.97
CA ALA A 228 27.72 -18.65 -43.32
C ALA A 228 26.93 -17.95 -42.19
N VAL A 229 25.93 -18.63 -41.60
CA VAL A 229 25.11 -18.09 -40.52
C VAL A 229 25.92 -17.88 -39.23
N ALA A 230 27.00 -18.63 -39.01
CA ALA A 230 27.87 -18.44 -37.84
C ALA A 230 28.41 -17.00 -37.69
N ALA A 231 28.59 -16.28 -38.81
CA ALA A 231 29.05 -14.89 -38.79
C ALA A 231 28.07 -13.93 -38.10
N ALA A 232 26.78 -14.29 -37.98
CA ALA A 232 25.79 -13.50 -37.24
C ALA A 232 26.06 -13.46 -35.73
N PHE A 233 26.82 -14.44 -35.23
CA PHE A 233 27.16 -14.60 -33.81
C PHE A 233 28.51 -13.98 -33.44
N ALA A 234 29.12 -13.19 -34.34
CA ALA A 234 30.34 -12.43 -34.03
C ALA A 234 30.03 -11.15 -33.23
N PRO A 235 30.99 -10.64 -32.43
CA PRO A 235 30.86 -9.35 -31.78
C PRO A 235 30.50 -8.23 -32.77
N ARG A 236 29.65 -7.30 -32.33
CA ARG A 236 29.38 -6.05 -33.05
C ARG A 236 30.66 -5.24 -33.19
N GLN A 237 30.89 -4.69 -34.38
CA GLN A 237 32.04 -3.81 -34.63
C GLN A 237 31.82 -2.39 -34.11
N ARG A 238 30.56 -1.95 -34.00
CA ARG A 238 30.17 -0.59 -33.62
C ARG A 238 29.01 -0.62 -32.62
N PRO A 239 28.98 0.33 -31.66
CA PRO A 239 27.78 0.57 -30.85
C PRO A 239 26.57 0.82 -31.76
N ASP A 240 25.39 0.32 -31.33
CA ASP A 240 24.09 0.53 -32.00
C ASP A 240 23.93 -0.04 -33.43
N GLU A 241 24.90 -0.82 -33.92
CA GLU A 241 24.80 -1.53 -35.20
C GLU A 241 24.71 -3.05 -34.99
N PRO A 242 23.70 -3.75 -35.55
CA PRO A 242 23.59 -5.20 -35.39
C PRO A 242 24.66 -5.92 -36.23
N GLN A 243 25.15 -7.04 -35.72
CA GLN A 243 25.85 -8.02 -36.56
C GLN A 243 24.79 -8.86 -37.28
N ALA A 244 24.72 -8.73 -38.60
CA ALA A 244 23.67 -9.35 -39.40
C ALA A 244 24.27 -10.13 -40.59
N VAL A 245 23.64 -11.25 -40.93
CA VAL A 245 23.97 -12.06 -42.10
C VAL A 245 22.71 -12.28 -42.92
N LEU A 246 22.79 -12.03 -44.22
CA LEU A 246 21.78 -12.43 -45.18
C LEU A 246 22.28 -13.68 -45.91
N ALA A 247 21.73 -14.84 -45.56
CA ALA A 247 22.08 -16.12 -46.17
C ALA A 247 20.87 -16.72 -46.90
N GLU A 248 21.01 -16.89 -48.22
CA GLU A 248 20.02 -17.59 -49.02
C GLU A 248 20.29 -19.10 -49.04
N ALA A 249 19.24 -19.89 -48.86
CA ALA A 249 19.29 -21.34 -49.02
C ALA A 249 18.05 -21.82 -49.77
N GLY A 250 18.22 -22.77 -50.68
CA GLY A 250 17.11 -23.38 -51.42
C GLY A 250 16.15 -24.17 -50.51
N THR A 251 14.99 -24.53 -51.06
CA THR A 251 14.04 -25.44 -50.39
C THR A 251 14.70 -26.81 -50.20
N GLY A 252 14.51 -27.43 -49.02
CA GLY A 252 15.06 -28.76 -48.70
C GLY A 252 16.50 -28.77 -48.17
N VAL A 253 17.20 -27.62 -48.12
CA VAL A 253 18.59 -27.53 -47.62
C VAL A 253 18.70 -27.82 -46.12
N GLY A 254 17.61 -27.75 -45.34
CA GLY A 254 17.65 -28.00 -43.91
C GLY A 254 18.06 -26.77 -43.07
N LYS A 255 17.51 -25.59 -43.42
CA LYS A 255 17.80 -24.29 -42.77
C LYS A 255 17.66 -24.32 -41.25
N THR A 256 16.66 -25.04 -40.74
CA THR A 256 16.36 -25.13 -39.30
C THR A 256 17.57 -25.57 -38.48
N LEU A 257 18.11 -26.76 -38.77
CA LEU A 257 19.34 -27.21 -38.09
C LEU A 257 20.56 -26.37 -38.49
N GLY A 258 20.55 -25.81 -39.70
CA GLY A 258 21.59 -24.91 -40.18
C GLY A 258 21.80 -23.66 -39.33
N TYR A 259 20.74 -22.99 -38.86
CA TYR A 259 20.87 -21.84 -37.95
C TYR A 259 20.87 -22.25 -36.47
N ILE A 260 20.24 -23.37 -36.09
CA ILE A 260 20.26 -23.87 -34.70
C ILE A 260 21.68 -24.26 -34.29
N ALA A 261 22.47 -24.86 -35.19
CA ALA A 261 23.83 -25.27 -34.88
C ALA A 261 24.69 -24.11 -34.32
N PRO A 262 24.92 -23.01 -35.05
CA PRO A 262 25.69 -21.88 -34.51
C PRO A 262 24.98 -21.18 -33.34
N ALA A 263 23.64 -21.08 -33.33
CA ALA A 263 22.90 -20.45 -32.22
C ALA A 263 23.09 -21.20 -30.89
N SER A 264 23.04 -22.53 -30.92
CA SER A 264 23.22 -23.35 -29.72
C SER A 264 24.64 -23.25 -29.15
N LEU A 265 25.66 -23.17 -30.01
CA LEU A 265 27.05 -22.94 -29.57
C LEU A 265 27.21 -21.58 -28.91
N TRP A 266 26.60 -20.53 -29.50
CA TRP A 266 26.69 -19.19 -28.94
C TRP A 266 26.00 -19.12 -27.58
N ALA A 267 24.82 -19.73 -27.42
CA ALA A 267 24.09 -19.73 -26.15
C ALA A 267 24.82 -20.51 -25.04
N GLU A 268 25.39 -21.67 -25.37
CA GLU A 268 26.22 -22.45 -24.44
C GLU A 268 27.46 -21.67 -24.00
N ARG A 269 28.10 -20.95 -24.92
CA ARG A 269 29.33 -20.19 -24.67
C ARG A 269 29.10 -18.92 -23.87
N ASN A 270 28.03 -18.20 -24.19
CA ASN A 270 27.79 -16.84 -23.70
C ASN A 270 26.76 -16.77 -22.56
N GLN A 271 26.20 -17.91 -22.14
CA GLN A 271 25.19 -17.99 -21.08
C GLN A 271 23.94 -17.15 -21.40
N GLY A 272 23.54 -17.12 -22.68
CA GLY A 272 22.34 -16.42 -23.18
C GLY A 272 21.81 -17.04 -24.46
#